data_AF-A0A7C1BVY6-F1
#
_entry.id   AF-A0A7C1BVY6-F1
#
_cell.length_a   1.000
_cell.length_b   1.000
_cell.length_c   1.000
_cell.angle_alpha   90.00
_cell.angle_beta   90.00
_cell.angle_gamma   90.00
#
_symmetry.space_group_name_H-M   'P 1'
#
loop_
_entity.id
_entity.type
_entity.pdbx_description
1 polymer ?
#
loop_
_entity_poly.entity_id
_entity_poly.type
_entity_poly.pdbx_seq_one_letter_code
_entity_poly.pdbx_strand_id
1 'polypeptide(L)' 'IIEKYSLLPNDALIAATCKFYGIKQIASFDEDFQRVDFLEVLRA' A
#
# COMPACT_ATOMS: atom_id res chain seq x y z
N ILE A 1 0.42 1.56 -10.32
CA ILE A 1 0.45 1.67 -8.84
C ILE A 1 0.60 3.14 -8.45
N ILE A 2 1.67 3.83 -8.87
CA ILE A 2 1.87 5.28 -8.66
C ILE A 2 0.63 6.08 -9.08
N GLU A 3 0.28 6.10 -10.37
CA GLU A 3 -0.85 6.91 -10.86
C GLU A 3 -2.20 6.42 -10.34
N LYS A 4 -2.41 5.10 -10.32
CA LYS A 4 -3.69 4.48 -9.90
C LYS A 4 -4.09 4.87 -8.47
N TYR A 5 -3.14 4.94 -7.54
CA TYR A 5 -3.41 5.19 -6.12
C TYR A 5 -2.88 6.54 -5.65
N SER A 6 -2.33 7.36 -6.57
CA SER A 6 -1.67 8.62 -6.29
C SER A 6 -0.64 8.50 -5.15
N LEU A 7 0.25 7.52 -5.27
CA LEU A 7 1.32 7.25 -4.29
C LEU A 7 2.62 7.91 -4.72
N LEU A 8 3.42 8.37 -3.75
CA LEU A 8 4.81 8.71 -4.01
C LEU A 8 5.59 7.46 -4.46
N PRO A 9 6.70 7.61 -5.20
CA PRO A 9 7.46 6.47 -5.70
C PRO A 9 7.89 5.47 -4.62
N ASN A 10 8.23 5.94 -3.42
CA ASN A 10 8.56 5.10 -2.26
C ASN A 10 7.36 4.26 -1.80
N ASP A 11 6.19 4.85 -1.64
CA ASP A 11 5.00 4.13 -1.16
C ASP A 11 4.47 3.17 -2.21
N ALA A 12 4.59 3.55 -3.49
CA ALA A 12 4.30 2.67 -4.60
C ALA A 12 5.22 1.44 -4.65
N LEU A 13 6.51 1.60 -4.30
CA LEU A 13 7.45 0.47 -4.23
C LEU A 13 7.06 -0.51 -3.10
N ILE A 14 6.66 0.02 -1.94
CA ILE A 14 6.15 -0.78 -0.83
C ILE A 14 4.89 -1.56 -1.26
N ALA A 15 3.89 -0.86 -1.82
CA ALA A 15 2.65 -1.48 -2.28
C ALA A 15 2.89 -2.53 -3.39
N ALA A 16 3.81 -2.25 -4.34
CA ALA A 16 4.20 -3.19 -5.39
C ALA A 16 4.84 -4.46 -4.82
N THR A 17 5.69 -4.30 -3.80
CA THR A 17 6.34 -5.42 -3.11
C THR A 17 5.30 -6.29 -2.41
N CYS A 18 4.37 -5.69 -1.67
CA CYS A 18 3.27 -6.45 -1.04
C CYS A 18 2.46 -7.22 -2.08
N LYS A 19 2.11 -6.58 -3.21
CA LYS A 19 1.38 -7.23 -4.31
C LYS A 19 2.14 -8.42 -4.90
N PHE A 20 3.45 -8.27 -5.13
CA PHE A 20 4.29 -9.30 -5.72
C PHE A 20 4.39 -10.54 -4.81
N TYR A 21 4.55 -10.33 -3.50
CA TYR A 21 4.65 -11.42 -2.51
C TYR A 21 3.29 -11.91 -1.98
N GLY A 22 2.17 -11.37 -2.46
CA GLY A 22 0.84 -11.76 -2.00
C GLY A 22 0.50 -11.33 -0.57
N ILE A 23 1.19 -10.32 -0.03
CA ILE A 23 0.92 -9.73 1.28
C ILE A 23 -0.32 -8.86 1.17
N LYS A 24 -1.33 -9.14 2.00
CA LYS A 24 -2.63 -8.47 1.98
C LYS A 24 -2.82 -7.46 3.10
N GLN A 25 -1.94 -7.43 4.09
CA GLN A 25 -2.07 -6.61 5.29
C GLN A 25 -0.82 -5.75 5.46
N ILE A 26 -1.01 -4.49 5.85
CA ILE A 26 0.07 -3.56 6.16
C ILE A 26 -0.25 -2.80 7.45
N ALA A 27 0.72 -2.72 8.35
CA ALA A 27 0.65 -1.84 9.51
C ALA A 27 1.41 -0.56 9.19
N SER A 28 0.68 0.55 9.05
CA SER A 28 1.26 1.86 8.76
C SER A 28 0.37 2.97 9.31
N PHE A 29 1.00 4.07 9.73
CA PHE A 29 0.29 5.32 10.05
C PHE A 29 0.09 6.22 8.83
N ASP A 30 0.62 5.83 7.67
CA ASP A 30 0.41 6.54 6.42
C ASP A 30 -0.97 6.21 5.84
N GLU A 31 -1.82 7.23 5.75
CA GLU A 31 -3.18 7.09 5.27
C GLU A 31 -3.26 6.81 3.77
N ASP A 32 -2.18 7.04 3.02
CA ASP A 32 -2.14 6.82 1.59
C ASP A 32 -2.36 5.35 1.21
N PHE A 33 -1.95 4.41 2.07
CA PHE A 33 -2.18 2.99 1.85
C PHE A 33 -3.66 2.59 1.92
N GLN A 34 -4.53 3.40 2.52
CA GLN A 34 -5.97 3.12 2.54
C GLN A 34 -6.61 3.24 1.14
N ARG A 35 -5.94 3.91 0.20
CA ARG A 35 -6.39 3.98 -1.20
C ARG A 35 -6.09 2.70 -1.99
N VAL A 36 -5.24 1.82 -1.44
CA VAL A 36 -4.75 0.62 -2.14
C VAL A 36 -5.72 -0.55 -1.95
N ASP A 37 -6.55 -0.81 -2.95
CA ASP A 37 -7.64 -1.81 -2.95
C ASP A 37 -7.27 -3.26 -2.58
N PHE A 38 -5.99 -3.66 -2.68
CA PHE A 38 -5.51 -5.00 -2.32
C PHE A 38 -4.83 -5.08 -0.95
N LEU A 39 -4.72 -3.95 -0.23
CA LEU A 39 -4.12 -3.88 1.11
C LEU A 39 -5.17 -3.54 2.16
N GLU A 40 -5.20 -4.33 3.23
CA GLU A 40 -5.88 -4.02 4.47
C GLU A 40 -4.90 -3.28 5.39
N VAL A 41 -5.24 -2.05 5.78
CA VAL A 41 -4.43 -1.26 6.70
C VAL A 41 -4.82 -1.58 8.14
N LEU A 42 -3.90 -2.16 8.89
CA LEU A 42 -4.07 -2.45 10.31
C LEU A 42 -3.76 -1.19 11.12
N ARG A 43 -4.72 -0.72 11.92
CA ARG A 43 -4.54 0.36 12.89
C ARG A 43 -4.47 -0.22 14.31
N ALA A 44 -3.57 0.30 15.13
CA ALA A 44 -3.44 -0.02 16.55
C ALA A 44 -4.04 1.08 17.42
#